data_AF-A0A0M4KDV7-F1
#
_entry.id   AF-A0A0M4KDV7-F1
#
_cell.length_a   1.000
_cell.length_b   1.000
_cell.length_c   1.000
_cell.angle_alpha   90.00
_cell.angle_beta   90.00
_cell.angle_gamma   90.00
#
_symmetry.space_group_name_H-M   'P 1'
#
loop_
_entity.id
_entity.type
_entity.pdbx_description
1 polymer ?
#
loop_
_entity_poly.entity_id
_entity_poly.type
_entity_poly.pdbx_seq_one_letter_code
_entity_poly.pdbx_strand_id
1 'polypeptide(L)'
;MKKIIPSIWIIKFSFKSIIKEKSFLIFNGIYLLFSLFIAIYSVIQKNSSDFLLIFDYYVLLSIFVILFILCLRLAQYFYLVKKEDKTLNIIITQQISRSKLFNLQFISFILLMLINITLSYLLINILHILFTLKINNFLIRVTSVYFLYALLSCVFLLSFFLLISLLTNIQVSTIIATLILSTTFISNMPYIFLIKGEEAKKISVDYNSSKTTLYVNEVYDSFDLKKQVLNKELKYSNLSLEIYNNFLENQYETDPNLLNNFESASNINKRINFWQEMGIVEKQSKEVNLTTPTRILAVNNNSTISKWKNDEITFKINLEYKFLTIEELQQKMHLGSLSDKQKKLLQEFIEFTQYITNYFTSFQSKFASLFESFIFLNDETNIEKNYIKNETKPEEENMLFDKKYLVEMYQNYFSFSDNKLRLENKKIEKLIEQDFYWPTMLSMRILEDYFIRYTNNMVILENSNVVKDEDWKLYNKSRTIFNSFFYFNFISNTLQSYTYFGGRSYEDFWFEPESSSRIFFNKQDNLFIAKPSYTFKLDDQNKIIPETYYNYLNPLFYILIQASIATINYFIAKNKFKKLDLKG
;
A
#
# COMPACT_ATOMS: atom_id res chain seq x y z
N MET A 1 54.17 -39.00 -14.68
CA MET A 1 53.49 -37.70 -14.83
C MET A 1 52.10 -37.75 -14.18
N LYS A 2 51.86 -36.96 -13.13
CA LYS A 2 50.54 -36.82 -12.50
C LYS A 2 49.60 -36.12 -13.50
N LYS A 3 48.62 -36.83 -14.07
CA LYS A 3 47.57 -36.18 -14.87
C LYS A 3 46.66 -35.41 -13.92
N ILE A 4 46.85 -34.10 -13.84
CA ILE A 4 45.96 -33.22 -13.08
C ILE A 4 44.59 -33.27 -13.75
N ILE A 5 43.59 -33.82 -13.04
CA ILE A 5 42.21 -33.82 -13.53
C ILE A 5 41.72 -32.36 -13.58
N PRO A 6 41.24 -31.86 -14.74
CA PRO A 6 40.71 -30.50 -14.84
C PRO A 6 39.49 -30.32 -13.93
N SER A 7 39.42 -29.17 -13.24
CA SER A 7 38.32 -28.86 -12.31
C SER A 7 36.93 -28.96 -12.95
N ILE A 8 36.83 -28.63 -14.24
CA ILE A 8 35.58 -28.72 -15.04
C ILE A 8 35.05 -30.15 -15.12
N TRP A 9 35.93 -31.16 -15.16
CA TRP A 9 35.51 -32.55 -15.26
C TRP A 9 34.83 -33.04 -13.97
N ILE A 10 35.29 -32.54 -12.81
CA ILE A 10 34.69 -32.83 -11.51
C ILE A 10 33.29 -32.19 -11.43
N ILE A 11 33.17 -30.93 -11.87
CA ILE A 11 31.87 -30.26 -11.95
C ILE A 11 30.92 -31.03 -12.87
N LYS A 12 31.35 -31.36 -14.09
CA LYS A 12 30.56 -32.14 -15.06
C LYS A 12 30.13 -33.51 -14.51
N PHE A 13 31.02 -34.19 -13.78
CA PHE A 13 30.70 -35.46 -13.12
C PHE A 13 29.62 -35.28 -12.06
N SER A 14 29.79 -34.30 -11.16
CA SER A 14 28.81 -34.00 -10.11
C SER A 14 27.44 -33.67 -10.70
N PHE A 15 27.39 -32.82 -11.73
CA PHE A 15 26.17 -32.50 -12.49
C PHE A 15 25.49 -33.76 -13.05
N LYS A 16 26.24 -34.61 -13.76
CA LYS A 16 25.71 -35.84 -14.36
C LYS A 16 25.23 -36.83 -13.31
N SER A 17 25.86 -36.88 -12.14
CA SER A 17 25.43 -37.73 -11.03
C SER A 17 24.10 -37.25 -10.44
N ILE A 18 23.95 -35.93 -10.26
CA ILE A 18 22.75 -35.32 -9.65
C ILE A 18 21.54 -35.44 -10.56
N ILE A 19 21.70 -35.13 -11.85
CA ILE A 19 20.59 -35.17 -12.82
C ILE A 19 20.02 -36.59 -12.97
N LYS A 20 20.82 -37.64 -12.69
CA LYS A 20 20.36 -39.03 -12.70
C LYS A 20 19.56 -39.41 -11.46
N GLU A 21 19.56 -38.60 -10.41
CA GLU A 21 18.82 -38.86 -9.19
C GLU A 21 17.34 -38.55 -9.41
N LYS A 22 16.47 -39.56 -9.26
CA LYS A 22 15.03 -39.43 -9.50
C LYS A 22 14.38 -38.38 -8.59
N SER A 23 14.80 -38.32 -7.32
CA SER A 23 14.32 -37.35 -6.34
C SER A 23 14.57 -35.90 -6.81
N PHE A 24 15.78 -35.60 -7.29
CA PHE A 24 16.14 -34.28 -7.80
C PHE A 24 15.28 -33.88 -8.99
N LEU A 25 15.07 -34.79 -9.95
CA LEU A 25 14.20 -34.54 -11.11
C LEU A 25 12.75 -34.26 -10.69
N ILE A 26 12.21 -35.01 -9.73
CA ILE A 26 10.84 -34.82 -9.22
C ILE A 26 10.70 -33.44 -8.57
N PHE A 27 11.58 -33.07 -7.64
CA PHE A 27 11.49 -31.77 -6.96
C PHE A 27 11.71 -30.59 -7.90
N ASN A 28 12.59 -30.73 -8.90
CA ASN A 28 12.77 -29.70 -9.92
C ASN A 28 11.54 -29.59 -10.84
N GLY A 29 10.93 -30.71 -11.22
CA GLY A 29 9.66 -30.72 -11.96
C GLY A 29 8.55 -30.00 -11.19
N ILE A 30 8.42 -30.28 -9.88
CA ILE A 30 7.47 -29.59 -9.00
C ILE A 30 7.76 -28.09 -8.94
N TYR A 31 9.04 -27.69 -8.78
CA TYR A 31 9.45 -26.28 -8.76
C TYR A 31 9.04 -25.52 -10.04
N LEU A 32 9.29 -26.12 -11.20
CA LEU A 32 8.92 -25.54 -12.49
C LEU A 32 7.41 -25.52 -12.68
N LEU A 33 6.67 -26.52 -12.19
CA LEU A 33 5.21 -26.55 -12.23
C LEU A 33 4.59 -25.41 -11.42
N PHE A 34 5.07 -25.15 -10.20
CA PHE A 34 4.62 -23.99 -9.42
C PHE A 34 4.96 -22.67 -10.10
N SER A 35 6.15 -22.57 -10.71
CA SER A 35 6.55 -21.39 -11.49
C SER A 35 5.64 -21.19 -12.70
N LEU A 36 5.21 -22.27 -13.36
CA LEU A 36 4.26 -22.23 -14.47
C LEU A 36 2.88 -21.75 -14.02
N PHE A 37 2.39 -22.23 -12.86
CA PHE A 37 1.12 -21.76 -12.30
C PHE A 37 1.14 -20.24 -12.07
N ILE A 38 2.22 -19.72 -11.49
CA ILE A 38 2.39 -18.27 -11.30
C ILE A 38 2.53 -17.53 -12.63
N ALA A 39 3.21 -18.11 -13.62
CA ALA A 39 3.29 -17.51 -14.94
C ALA A 39 1.90 -17.37 -15.59
N ILE A 40 1.07 -18.42 -15.54
CA ILE A 40 -0.32 -18.38 -16.03
C ILE A 40 -1.14 -17.35 -15.23
N TYR A 41 -1.01 -17.34 -13.91
CA TYR A 41 -1.71 -16.40 -13.05
C TYR A 41 -1.35 -14.94 -13.37
N SER A 42 -0.07 -14.66 -13.65
CA SER A 42 0.41 -13.33 -14.03
C SER A 42 -0.21 -12.80 -15.33
N VAL A 43 -0.68 -13.68 -16.22
CA VAL A 43 -1.34 -13.31 -17.47
C VAL A 43 -2.81 -12.98 -17.24
N ILE A 44 -3.46 -13.69 -16.32
CA ILE A 44 -4.91 -13.55 -16.03
C ILE A 44 -5.17 -12.32 -15.16
N GLN A 45 -4.30 -12.04 -14.19
CA GLN A 45 -4.55 -11.03 -13.17
C GLN A 45 -4.30 -9.60 -13.71
N LYS A 46 -5.32 -8.75 -13.61
CA LYS A 46 -5.23 -7.31 -13.99
C LYS A 46 -4.78 -6.41 -12.83
N ASN A 47 -5.07 -6.80 -11.59
CA ASN A 47 -4.72 -6.05 -10.39
C ASN A 47 -3.34 -6.50 -9.85
N SER A 48 -2.38 -5.58 -9.81
CA SER A 48 -1.01 -5.88 -9.40
C SER A 48 -0.89 -6.18 -7.90
N SER A 49 -1.79 -5.64 -7.08
CA SER A 49 -1.91 -5.92 -5.63
C SER A 49 -2.19 -7.39 -5.36
N ASP A 50 -3.18 -7.97 -6.04
CA ASP A 50 -3.55 -9.37 -5.86
C ASP A 50 -2.46 -10.31 -6.39
N PHE A 51 -1.80 -9.91 -7.49
CA PHE A 51 -0.63 -10.60 -7.99
C PHE A 51 0.48 -10.66 -6.94
N LEU A 52 0.81 -9.55 -6.29
CA LEU A 52 1.83 -9.50 -5.26
C LEU A 52 1.53 -10.43 -4.10
N LEU A 53 0.27 -10.45 -3.63
CA LEU A 53 -0.15 -11.29 -2.51
C LEU A 53 0.06 -12.78 -2.80
N ILE A 54 -0.33 -13.25 -4.00
CA ILE A 54 -0.15 -14.64 -4.42
C ILE A 54 1.32 -14.94 -4.75
N PHE A 55 2.04 -13.99 -5.33
CA PHE A 55 3.46 -14.14 -5.61
C PHE A 55 4.28 -14.28 -4.32
N ASP A 56 3.92 -13.55 -3.26
CA ASP A 56 4.52 -13.68 -1.94
C ASP A 56 4.34 -15.10 -1.37
N TYR A 57 3.14 -15.71 -1.50
CA TYR A 57 2.94 -17.11 -1.15
C TYR A 57 3.83 -18.05 -1.96
N TYR A 58 3.99 -17.77 -3.26
CA TYR A 58 4.91 -18.52 -4.11
C TYR A 58 6.36 -18.38 -3.63
N VAL A 59 6.83 -17.18 -3.26
CA VAL A 59 8.19 -16.98 -2.73
C VAL A 59 8.43 -17.77 -1.46
N LEU A 60 7.44 -17.79 -0.55
CA LEU A 60 7.53 -18.58 0.67
C LEU A 60 7.64 -20.08 0.35
N LEU A 61 6.75 -20.61 -0.50
CA LEU A 61 6.73 -22.02 -0.87
C LEU A 61 8.00 -22.41 -1.65
N SER A 62 8.42 -21.57 -2.60
CA SER A 62 9.54 -21.83 -3.49
C SER A 62 10.85 -21.86 -2.71
N ILE A 63 11.12 -20.88 -1.83
CA ILE A 63 12.36 -20.80 -1.07
C ILE A 63 12.37 -21.76 0.12
N PHE A 64 11.35 -21.67 0.98
CA PHE A 64 11.39 -22.37 2.25
C PHE A 64 10.94 -23.83 2.17
N VAL A 65 10.17 -24.22 1.15
CA VAL A 65 9.80 -25.63 0.96
C VAL A 65 10.66 -26.27 -0.11
N ILE A 66 10.60 -25.76 -1.35
CA ILE A 66 11.19 -26.47 -2.49
C ILE A 66 12.72 -26.34 -2.54
N LEU A 67 13.25 -25.10 -2.56
CA LEU A 67 14.70 -24.87 -2.58
C LEU A 67 15.36 -25.42 -1.31
N PHE A 68 14.69 -25.32 -0.16
CA PHE A 68 15.11 -25.92 1.10
C PHE A 68 15.31 -27.44 0.99
N ILE A 69 14.31 -28.17 0.51
CA ILE A 69 14.39 -29.63 0.32
C ILE A 69 15.45 -29.99 -0.72
N LEU A 70 15.53 -29.25 -1.83
CA LEU A 70 16.54 -29.46 -2.87
C LEU A 70 17.97 -29.30 -2.31
N CYS A 71 18.23 -28.24 -1.54
CA CYS A 71 19.54 -28.01 -0.92
C CYS A 71 19.90 -29.11 0.09
N LEU A 72 18.94 -29.53 0.92
CA LEU A 72 19.13 -30.64 1.86
C LEU A 72 19.48 -31.94 1.12
N ARG A 73 18.71 -32.29 0.08
CA ARG A 73 18.92 -33.53 -0.69
C ARG A 73 20.25 -33.53 -1.42
N LEU A 74 20.66 -32.40 -2.03
CA LEU A 74 21.98 -32.28 -2.66
C LEU A 74 23.12 -32.53 -1.67
N ALA A 75 23.03 -31.94 -0.47
CA ALA A 75 24.04 -32.14 0.57
C ALA A 75 24.07 -33.60 1.07
N GLN A 76 22.90 -34.19 1.36
CA GLN A 76 22.80 -35.58 1.82
C GLN A 76 23.28 -36.59 0.76
N TYR A 77 22.89 -36.41 -0.51
CA TYR A 77 23.25 -37.32 -1.59
C TYR A 77 24.77 -37.41 -1.79
N PHE A 78 25.49 -36.28 -1.77
CA PHE A 78 26.95 -36.33 -1.92
C PHE A 78 27.67 -36.77 -0.67
N TYR A 79 27.36 -36.19 0.48
CA TYR A 79 28.21 -36.34 1.66
C TYR A 79 27.85 -37.56 2.52
N LEU A 80 26.64 -38.10 2.37
CA LEU A 80 26.19 -39.31 3.06
C LEU A 80 26.11 -40.48 2.07
N VAL A 81 25.27 -40.39 1.03
CA VAL A 81 25.04 -41.53 0.11
C VAL A 81 26.27 -41.86 -0.75
N LYS A 82 26.89 -40.88 -1.42
CA LYS A 82 28.08 -41.14 -2.26
C LYS A 82 29.33 -41.47 -1.46
N LYS A 83 29.35 -41.13 -0.17
CA LYS A 83 30.37 -41.60 0.78
C LYS A 83 30.16 -43.09 1.09
N GLU A 84 28.93 -43.51 1.37
CA GLU A 84 28.57 -44.92 1.62
C GLU A 84 28.85 -45.81 0.38
N ASP A 85 28.53 -45.31 -0.82
CA ASP A 85 28.79 -45.99 -2.11
C ASP A 85 30.30 -46.09 -2.48
N LYS A 86 31.21 -45.63 -1.62
CA LYS A 86 32.68 -45.51 -1.86
C LYS A 86 33.07 -44.71 -3.11
N THR A 87 32.13 -44.10 -3.81
CA THR A 87 32.39 -43.29 -5.02
C THR A 87 33.26 -42.08 -4.68
N LEU A 88 33.01 -41.46 -3.53
CA LEU A 88 33.82 -40.36 -3.00
C LEU A 88 35.25 -40.80 -2.68
N ASN A 89 35.44 -42.03 -2.21
CA ASN A 89 36.76 -42.60 -1.92
C ASN A 89 37.56 -42.85 -3.20
N ILE A 90 36.91 -43.34 -4.27
CA ILE A 90 37.54 -43.54 -5.58
C ILE A 90 38.02 -42.22 -6.19
N ILE A 91 37.26 -41.13 -6.03
CA ILE A 91 37.64 -39.80 -6.54
C ILE A 91 38.83 -39.23 -5.76
N ILE A 92 38.91 -39.50 -4.46
CA ILE A 92 40.01 -39.04 -3.60
C ILE A 92 41.29 -39.85 -3.86
N THR A 93 41.19 -41.16 -4.12
CA THR A 93 42.35 -41.98 -4.51
C THR A 93 42.91 -41.58 -5.88
N GLN A 94 42.09 -40.98 -6.76
CA GLN A 94 42.48 -40.40 -8.05
C GLN A 94 43.20 -39.02 -7.95
N GLN A 95 43.89 -38.74 -6.84
CA GLN A 95 44.85 -37.63 -6.66
C GLN A 95 44.25 -36.20 -6.60
N ILE A 96 42.98 -36.04 -6.25
CA ILE A 96 42.37 -34.71 -5.99
C ILE A 96 42.46 -34.37 -4.49
N SER A 97 42.89 -33.15 -4.15
CA SER A 97 42.91 -32.72 -2.74
C SER A 97 41.49 -32.59 -2.18
N ARG A 98 41.27 -33.05 -0.93
CA ARG A 98 39.94 -33.03 -0.27
C ARG A 98 39.31 -31.64 -0.24
N SER A 99 40.12 -30.61 0.04
CA SER A 99 39.64 -29.22 0.03
C SER A 99 39.23 -28.76 -1.37
N LYS A 100 39.93 -29.18 -2.42
CA LYS A 100 39.58 -28.81 -3.80
C LYS A 100 38.29 -29.51 -4.22
N LEU A 101 38.12 -30.79 -3.85
CA LEU A 101 36.89 -31.54 -4.10
C LEU A 101 35.68 -30.88 -3.42
N PHE A 102 35.79 -30.55 -2.13
CA PHE A 102 34.72 -29.89 -1.37
C PHE A 102 34.28 -28.57 -2.02
N ASN A 103 35.24 -27.71 -2.37
CA ASN A 103 34.95 -26.43 -3.02
C ASN A 103 34.28 -26.61 -4.39
N LEU A 104 34.76 -27.56 -5.20
CA LEU A 104 34.18 -27.82 -6.52
C LEU A 104 32.77 -28.42 -6.43
N GLN A 105 32.51 -29.26 -5.43
CA GLN A 105 31.16 -29.77 -5.15
C GLN A 105 30.22 -28.65 -4.71
N PHE A 106 30.66 -27.77 -3.79
CA PHE A 106 29.87 -26.60 -3.38
C PHE A 106 29.52 -25.69 -4.56
N ILE A 107 30.49 -25.36 -5.42
CA ILE A 107 30.26 -24.59 -6.65
C ILE A 107 29.29 -25.33 -7.59
N SER A 108 29.41 -26.65 -7.72
CA SER A 108 28.49 -27.43 -8.56
C SER A 108 27.05 -27.34 -8.06
N PHE A 109 26.83 -27.38 -6.74
CA PHE A 109 25.48 -27.25 -6.17
C PHE A 109 24.90 -25.87 -6.42
N ILE A 110 25.68 -24.81 -6.22
CA ILE A 110 25.25 -23.43 -6.50
C ILE A 110 24.86 -23.28 -7.97
N LEU A 111 25.68 -23.78 -8.90
CA LEU A 111 25.39 -23.69 -10.33
C LEU A 111 24.11 -24.44 -10.72
N LEU A 112 23.86 -25.62 -10.15
CA LEU A 112 22.62 -26.37 -10.40
C LEU A 112 21.39 -25.61 -9.89
N MET A 113 21.46 -25.06 -8.69
CA MET A 113 20.36 -24.24 -8.14
C MET A 113 20.15 -22.97 -8.96
N LEU A 114 21.22 -22.32 -9.41
CA LEU A 114 21.18 -21.15 -10.29
C LEU A 114 20.46 -21.46 -11.61
N ILE A 115 20.69 -22.62 -12.23
CA ILE A 115 19.97 -23.01 -13.44
C ILE A 115 18.47 -23.12 -13.18
N ASN A 116 18.08 -23.78 -12.08
CA ASN A 116 16.66 -23.95 -11.74
C ASN A 116 15.97 -22.60 -11.47
N ILE A 117 16.61 -21.73 -10.68
CA ILE A 117 16.08 -20.40 -10.37
C ILE A 117 15.99 -19.53 -11.64
N THR A 118 17.02 -19.56 -12.49
CA THR A 118 17.01 -18.85 -13.78
C THR A 118 15.88 -19.33 -14.69
N LEU A 119 15.67 -20.66 -14.80
CA LEU A 119 14.58 -21.22 -15.61
C LEU A 119 13.21 -20.77 -15.12
N SER A 120 13.00 -20.77 -13.81
CA SER A 120 11.76 -20.26 -13.19
C SER A 120 11.54 -18.77 -13.46
N TYR A 121 12.57 -17.94 -13.29
CA TYR A 121 12.52 -16.50 -13.59
C TYR A 121 12.17 -16.23 -15.06
N LEU A 122 12.84 -16.93 -15.98
CA LEU A 122 12.58 -16.81 -17.43
C LEU A 122 11.18 -17.28 -17.77
N LEU A 123 10.72 -18.39 -17.19
CA LEU A 123 9.39 -18.94 -17.43
C LEU A 123 8.29 -17.91 -17.10
N ILE A 124 8.37 -17.27 -15.94
CA ILE A 124 7.37 -16.29 -15.49
C ILE A 124 7.36 -15.06 -16.42
N ASN A 125 8.53 -14.45 -16.65
CA ASN A 125 8.62 -13.20 -17.40
C ASN A 125 8.36 -13.39 -18.90
N ILE A 126 8.91 -14.43 -19.52
CA ILE A 126 8.73 -14.69 -20.96
C ILE A 126 7.26 -15.02 -21.25
N LEU A 127 6.61 -15.88 -20.46
CA LEU A 127 5.20 -16.19 -20.68
C LEU A 127 4.32 -14.94 -20.53
N HIS A 128 4.57 -14.11 -19.51
CA HIS A 128 3.81 -12.87 -19.36
C HIS A 128 3.95 -11.96 -20.58
N ILE A 129 5.17 -11.74 -21.05
CA ILE A 129 5.44 -10.90 -22.23
C ILE A 129 4.79 -11.48 -23.49
N LEU A 130 4.88 -12.80 -23.70
CA LEU A 130 4.32 -13.47 -24.88
C LEU A 130 2.80 -13.33 -24.95
N PHE A 131 2.09 -13.42 -23.83
CA PHE A 131 0.63 -13.37 -23.81
C PHE A 131 0.05 -11.97 -23.69
N THR A 132 0.70 -11.05 -22.98
CA THR A 132 0.18 -9.68 -22.77
C THR A 132 0.73 -8.66 -23.78
N LEU A 133 1.83 -8.99 -24.47
CA LEU A 133 2.55 -8.11 -25.40
C LEU A 133 2.98 -6.76 -24.79
N LYS A 134 3.00 -6.65 -23.46
CA LYS A 134 3.40 -5.46 -22.71
C LYS A 134 4.45 -5.81 -21.67
N ILE A 135 5.37 -4.89 -21.45
CA ILE A 135 6.36 -5.00 -20.38
C ILE A 135 5.73 -4.46 -19.10
N ASN A 136 5.50 -5.34 -18.12
CA ASN A 136 5.07 -4.94 -16.79
C ASN A 136 6.30 -4.71 -15.89
N ASN A 137 6.66 -3.44 -15.69
CA ASN A 137 7.82 -3.05 -14.87
C ASN A 137 7.69 -3.54 -13.42
N PHE A 138 6.48 -3.56 -12.87
CA PHE A 138 6.22 -4.06 -11.52
C PHE A 138 6.54 -5.56 -11.42
N LEU A 139 6.04 -6.37 -12.36
CA LEU A 139 6.31 -7.81 -12.42
C LEU A 139 7.82 -8.10 -12.52
N ILE A 140 8.52 -7.42 -13.42
CA ILE A 140 9.96 -7.61 -13.62
C ILE A 140 10.73 -7.26 -12.35
N ARG A 141 10.38 -6.15 -11.68
CA ARG A 141 11.02 -5.74 -10.43
C ARG A 141 10.88 -6.82 -9.36
N VAL A 142 9.65 -7.26 -9.09
CA VAL A 142 9.35 -8.25 -8.04
C VAL A 142 10.02 -9.59 -8.34
N THR A 143 9.93 -10.08 -9.58
CA THR A 143 10.56 -11.36 -9.98
C THR A 143 12.09 -11.28 -10.00
N SER A 144 12.69 -10.12 -10.31
CA SER A 144 14.14 -9.92 -10.26
C SER A 144 14.68 -9.89 -8.83
N VAL A 145 13.95 -9.25 -7.91
CA VAL A 145 14.29 -9.28 -6.49
C VAL A 145 14.18 -10.70 -5.94
N TYR A 146 13.11 -11.42 -6.30
CA TYR A 146 12.99 -12.85 -6.00
C TYR A 146 14.18 -13.65 -6.52
N PHE A 147 14.59 -13.45 -7.78
CA PHE A 147 15.74 -14.13 -8.39
C PHE A 147 17.02 -13.94 -7.57
N LEU A 148 17.39 -12.69 -7.26
CA LEU A 148 18.59 -12.39 -6.47
C LEU A 148 18.49 -12.96 -5.06
N TYR A 149 17.34 -12.81 -4.43
CA TYR A 149 17.10 -13.25 -3.07
C TYR A 149 17.10 -14.79 -2.95
N ALA A 150 16.53 -15.51 -3.93
CA ALA A 150 16.57 -16.96 -4.01
C ALA A 150 18.01 -17.48 -4.17
N LEU A 151 18.86 -16.78 -4.92
CA LEU A 151 20.28 -17.13 -5.05
C LEU A 151 21.04 -16.97 -3.73
N LEU A 152 20.87 -15.84 -3.05
CA LEU A 152 21.47 -15.62 -1.73
C LEU A 152 21.00 -16.68 -0.73
N SER A 153 19.69 -16.95 -0.70
CA SER A 153 19.09 -17.97 0.16
C SER A 153 19.67 -19.36 -0.11
N CYS A 154 19.91 -19.73 -1.38
CA CYS A 154 20.54 -21.01 -1.72
C CYS A 154 21.95 -21.13 -1.16
N VAL A 155 22.76 -20.07 -1.21
CA VAL A 155 24.12 -20.09 -0.64
C VAL A 155 24.06 -20.31 0.88
N PHE A 156 23.14 -19.63 1.57
CA PHE A 156 22.95 -19.78 3.01
C PHE A 156 22.49 -21.19 3.39
N LEU A 157 21.46 -21.70 2.69
CA LEU A 157 20.90 -23.04 2.91
C LEU A 157 21.91 -24.14 2.61
N LEU A 158 22.63 -24.06 1.49
CA LEU A 158 23.66 -25.05 1.17
C LEU A 158 24.77 -25.07 2.23
N SER A 159 25.24 -23.91 2.67
CA SER A 159 26.29 -23.83 3.70
C SER A 159 25.83 -24.46 5.02
N PHE A 160 24.57 -24.23 5.41
CA PHE A 160 23.95 -24.83 6.58
C PHE A 160 23.77 -26.34 6.45
N PHE A 161 23.19 -26.83 5.35
CA PHE A 161 22.97 -28.27 5.16
C PHE A 161 24.26 -29.05 4.96
N LEU A 162 25.32 -28.44 4.40
CA LEU A 162 26.64 -29.07 4.36
C LEU A 162 27.19 -29.31 5.76
N LEU A 163 27.08 -28.33 6.65
CA LEU A 163 27.50 -28.49 8.03
C LEU A 163 26.72 -29.61 8.71
N ILE A 164 25.38 -29.55 8.66
CA ILE A 164 24.53 -30.56 9.30
C ILE A 164 24.76 -31.96 8.73
N SER A 165 24.85 -32.10 7.41
CA SER A 165 25.07 -33.42 6.76
C SER A 165 26.43 -34.03 7.12
N LEU A 166 27.41 -33.21 7.50
CA LEU A 166 28.71 -33.70 7.99
C LEU A 166 28.75 -33.92 9.50
N LEU A 167 27.87 -33.26 10.26
CA LEU A 167 27.76 -33.40 11.71
C LEU A 167 26.88 -34.56 12.15
N THR A 168 25.87 -34.91 11.35
CA THR A 168 24.77 -35.78 11.75
C THR A 168 24.46 -36.84 10.69
N ASN A 169 23.68 -37.86 11.08
CA ASN A 169 23.17 -38.87 10.16
C ASN A 169 21.91 -38.36 9.43
N ILE A 170 21.49 -39.05 8.36
CA ILE A 170 20.34 -38.68 7.52
C ILE A 170 19.07 -38.44 8.35
N GLN A 171 18.75 -39.33 9.29
CA GLN A 171 17.55 -39.22 10.13
C GLN A 171 17.55 -37.93 10.97
N VAL A 172 18.66 -37.66 11.68
CA VAL A 172 18.79 -36.46 12.54
C VAL A 172 18.75 -35.18 11.72
N SER A 173 19.47 -35.14 10.59
CA SER A 173 19.44 -33.98 9.69
C SER A 173 18.03 -33.69 9.15
N THR A 174 17.25 -34.74 8.89
CA THR A 174 15.86 -34.61 8.42
C THR A 174 14.94 -34.10 9.53
N ILE A 175 15.08 -34.57 10.77
CA ILE A 175 14.31 -34.05 11.92
C ILE A 175 14.56 -32.55 12.13
N ILE A 176 15.83 -32.14 12.11
CA ILE A 176 16.20 -30.71 12.24
C ILE A 176 15.60 -29.89 11.10
N ALA A 177 15.67 -30.40 9.87
CA ALA A 177 15.11 -29.74 8.70
C ALA A 177 13.58 -29.56 8.82
N THR A 178 12.85 -30.57 9.28
CA THR A 178 11.39 -30.50 9.50
C THR A 178 11.01 -29.49 10.58
N LEU A 179 11.75 -29.43 11.69
CA LEU A 179 11.52 -28.44 12.74
C LEU A 179 11.71 -27.01 12.20
N ILE A 180 12.79 -26.75 11.48
CA ILE A 180 13.04 -25.43 10.87
C ILE A 180 11.93 -25.08 9.89
N LEU A 181 11.53 -26.02 9.02
CA LEU A 181 10.42 -25.82 8.09
C LEU A 181 9.10 -25.47 8.80
N SER A 182 8.80 -26.11 9.94
CA SER A 182 7.59 -25.77 10.70
C SER A 182 7.64 -24.35 11.29
N THR A 183 8.83 -23.89 11.70
CA THR A 183 9.00 -22.53 12.24
C THR A 183 8.86 -21.43 11.19
N THR A 184 9.06 -21.72 9.89
CA THR A 184 8.95 -20.70 8.84
C THR A 184 7.53 -20.13 8.74
N PHE A 185 6.52 -21.00 8.83
CA PHE A 185 5.11 -20.62 8.75
C PHE A 185 4.59 -19.89 10.00
N ILE A 186 5.26 -20.02 11.15
CA ILE A 186 4.88 -19.36 12.40
C ILE A 186 5.68 -18.06 12.62
N SER A 187 6.74 -17.84 11.84
CA SER A 187 7.72 -16.77 12.05
C SER A 187 7.11 -15.35 12.03
N ASN A 188 6.02 -15.11 11.31
CA ASN A 188 5.37 -13.79 11.26
C ASN A 188 4.25 -13.59 12.29
N MET A 189 3.79 -14.65 12.97
CA MET A 189 2.69 -14.57 13.96
C MET A 189 2.94 -13.55 15.08
N PRO A 190 4.15 -13.41 15.65
CA PRO A 190 4.41 -12.39 16.67
C PRO A 190 4.13 -10.96 16.19
N TYR A 191 4.38 -10.67 14.91
CA TYR A 191 4.13 -9.35 14.33
C TYR A 191 2.62 -9.07 14.18
N ILE A 192 1.86 -10.07 13.74
CA ILE A 192 0.41 -9.96 13.62
C ILE A 192 -0.24 -9.69 14.99
N PHE A 193 0.21 -10.39 16.04
CA PHE A 193 -0.28 -10.15 17.39
C PHE A 193 0.08 -8.76 17.91
N LEU A 194 1.25 -8.24 17.57
CA LEU A 194 1.65 -6.88 17.92
C LEU A 194 0.72 -5.84 17.29
N ILE A 195 0.50 -5.90 15.97
CA ILE A 195 -0.36 -4.93 15.27
C ILE A 195 -1.79 -5.00 15.80
N LYS A 196 -2.37 -6.20 15.90
CA LYS A 196 -3.73 -6.37 16.45
C LYS A 196 -3.84 -5.84 17.87
N GLY A 197 -2.80 -6.03 18.68
CA GLY A 197 -2.74 -5.48 20.03
C GLY A 197 -2.58 -3.95 20.07
N GLU A 198 -2.12 -3.32 18.99
CA GLU A 198 -1.95 -1.87 18.89
C GLU A 198 -3.19 -1.14 18.38
N GLU A 199 -4.09 -1.81 17.64
CA GLU A 199 -5.36 -1.24 17.21
C GLU A 199 -6.21 -0.71 18.38
N ALA A 200 -6.09 -1.31 19.57
CA ALA A 200 -6.80 -0.89 20.76
C ALA A 200 -6.02 0.13 21.64
N LYS A 201 -4.75 0.37 21.36
CA LYS A 201 -3.89 1.25 22.18
C LYS A 201 -4.01 2.70 21.76
N LYS A 202 -3.76 3.60 22.71
CA LYS A 202 -3.82 5.04 22.51
C LYS A 202 -2.46 5.68 22.77
N ILE A 203 -2.25 6.86 22.22
CA ILE A 203 -1.14 7.74 22.53
C ILE A 203 -1.75 9.08 22.94
N SER A 204 -1.36 9.53 24.13
CA SER A 204 -1.72 10.84 24.65
C SER A 204 -0.70 11.88 24.21
N VAL A 205 -1.18 13.02 23.72
CA VAL A 205 -0.36 14.17 23.33
C VAL A 205 -0.88 15.46 23.97
N ASP A 206 0.03 16.35 24.35
CA ASP A 206 -0.30 17.69 24.82
C ASP A 206 -0.30 18.64 23.61
N TYR A 207 -1.51 19.06 23.20
CA TYR A 207 -1.76 19.95 22.07
C TYR A 207 -2.55 21.18 22.53
N ASN A 208 -2.09 22.39 22.21
CA ASN A 208 -2.75 23.65 22.60
C ASN A 208 -3.15 23.72 24.10
N SER A 209 -2.27 23.24 24.98
CA SER A 209 -2.50 23.16 26.45
C SER A 209 -3.64 22.22 26.88
N SER A 210 -4.07 21.33 25.99
CA SER A 210 -5.07 20.30 26.24
C SER A 210 -4.50 18.90 25.93
N LYS A 211 -5.01 17.88 26.63
CA LYS A 211 -4.61 16.50 26.42
C LYS A 211 -5.50 15.86 25.36
N THR A 212 -4.92 15.53 24.21
CA THR A 212 -5.60 14.83 23.11
C THR A 212 -5.14 13.38 23.07
N THR A 213 -6.05 12.45 22.81
CA THR A 213 -5.71 11.03 22.69
C THR A 213 -6.01 10.52 21.28
N LEU A 214 -5.01 9.94 20.64
CA LEU A 214 -5.13 9.33 19.30
C LEU A 214 -4.91 7.82 19.40
N TYR A 215 -5.55 7.03 18.55
CA TYR A 215 -5.24 5.61 18.49
C TYR A 215 -3.88 5.37 17.81
N VAL A 216 -3.14 4.37 18.27
CA VAL A 216 -1.79 4.05 17.73
C VAL A 216 -1.84 3.76 16.23
N ASN A 217 -2.86 3.06 15.75
CA ASN A 217 -3.04 2.77 14.33
C ASN A 217 -3.30 4.03 13.49
N GLU A 218 -4.05 5.01 13.99
CA GLU A 218 -4.27 6.28 13.30
C GLU A 218 -2.99 7.11 13.19
N VAL A 219 -2.14 7.06 14.23
CA VAL A 219 -0.81 7.68 14.19
C VAL A 219 0.05 7.00 13.13
N TYR A 220 0.09 5.65 13.08
CA TYR A 220 0.80 4.92 12.02
C TYR A 220 0.27 5.26 10.62
N ASP A 221 -1.05 5.23 10.41
CA ASP A 221 -1.65 5.51 9.11
C ASP A 221 -1.33 6.94 8.64
N SER A 222 -1.22 7.90 9.56
CA SER A 222 -0.89 9.30 9.24
C SER A 222 0.58 9.47 8.84
N PHE A 223 1.52 8.81 9.55
CA PHE A 223 2.94 8.78 9.16
C PHE A 223 3.18 7.96 7.89
N ASP A 224 2.44 6.87 7.69
CA ASP A 224 2.52 6.06 6.49
C ASP A 224 2.00 6.87 5.28
N LEU A 225 0.86 7.57 5.40
CA LEU A 225 0.39 8.48 4.36
C LEU A 225 1.45 9.53 4.02
N LYS A 226 2.04 10.20 5.04
CA LYS A 226 3.11 11.18 4.83
C LYS A 226 4.25 10.60 4.00
N LYS A 227 4.76 9.42 4.39
CA LYS A 227 5.83 8.74 3.65
C LYS A 227 5.43 8.47 2.20
N GLN A 228 4.25 7.88 1.97
CA GLN A 228 3.82 7.48 0.63
C GLN A 228 3.57 8.70 -0.28
N VAL A 229 2.96 9.77 0.26
CA VAL A 229 2.72 11.02 -0.48
C VAL A 229 4.03 11.70 -0.86
N LEU A 230 4.95 11.87 0.10
CA LEU A 230 6.24 12.52 -0.15
C LEU A 230 7.12 11.74 -1.14
N ASN A 231 7.05 10.40 -1.12
CA ASN A 231 7.79 9.54 -2.04
C ASN A 231 7.09 9.33 -3.39
N LYS A 232 5.90 9.90 -3.61
CA LYS A 232 5.06 9.66 -4.80
C LYS A 232 4.68 8.19 -5.02
N GLU A 233 4.48 7.47 -3.91
CA GLU A 233 4.15 6.05 -3.85
C GLU A 233 2.63 5.82 -3.68
N LEU A 234 1.82 6.57 -4.43
CA LEU A 234 0.34 6.52 -4.47
C LEU A 234 -0.14 6.72 -5.91
N LYS A 235 -1.33 6.18 -6.25
CA LYS A 235 -1.88 6.22 -7.63
C LYS A 235 -1.88 7.61 -8.27
N TYR A 236 -2.49 8.60 -7.61
CA TYR A 236 -2.55 9.99 -8.10
C TYR A 236 -1.49 10.82 -7.39
N SER A 237 -0.23 10.52 -7.68
CA SER A 237 0.93 10.94 -6.88
C SER A 237 1.11 12.46 -6.78
N ASN A 238 0.90 13.21 -7.86
CA ASN A 238 1.14 14.65 -7.86
C ASN A 238 -0.04 15.39 -7.22
N LEU A 239 -1.27 14.97 -7.51
CA LEU A 239 -2.48 15.52 -6.93
C LEU A 239 -2.51 15.31 -5.40
N SER A 240 -2.16 14.10 -4.97
CA SER A 240 -2.07 13.76 -3.54
C SER A 240 -1.05 14.64 -2.81
N LEU A 241 0.09 14.91 -3.43
CA LEU A 241 1.15 15.74 -2.85
C LEU A 241 0.71 17.20 -2.69
N GLU A 242 0.07 17.78 -3.69
CA GLU A 242 -0.40 19.18 -3.61
C GLU A 242 -1.52 19.34 -2.58
N ILE A 243 -2.48 18.41 -2.51
CA ILE A 243 -3.53 18.43 -1.50
C ILE A 243 -2.93 18.31 -0.10
N TYR A 244 -2.04 17.33 0.10
CA TYR A 244 -1.38 17.09 1.38
C TYR A 244 -0.60 18.31 1.88
N ASN A 245 0.21 18.93 1.00
CA ASN A 245 0.99 20.12 1.35
C ASN A 245 0.08 21.30 1.68
N ASN A 246 -0.94 21.56 0.85
CA ASN A 246 -1.91 22.63 1.10
C ASN A 246 -2.63 22.47 2.45
N PHE A 247 -2.95 21.24 2.85
CA PHE A 247 -3.65 20.96 4.10
C PHE A 247 -2.75 21.15 5.32
N LEU A 248 -1.48 20.74 5.24
CA LEU A 248 -0.51 20.96 6.31
C LEU A 248 -0.12 22.43 6.45
N GLU A 249 0.15 23.13 5.35
CA GLU A 249 0.53 24.55 5.35
C GLU A 249 -0.57 25.44 5.95
N ASN A 250 -1.84 25.11 5.68
CA ASN A 250 -2.98 25.84 6.21
C ASN A 250 -3.47 25.36 7.57
N GLN A 251 -2.90 24.27 8.11
CA GLN A 251 -3.23 23.70 9.42
C GLN A 251 -4.74 23.52 9.63
N TYR A 252 -5.38 22.80 8.70
CA TYR A 252 -6.81 22.50 8.82
C TYR A 252 -7.09 21.52 9.97
N GLU A 253 -8.03 21.89 10.83
CA GLU A 253 -8.44 21.13 12.01
C GLU A 253 -9.93 20.78 11.98
N THR A 254 -10.25 19.54 12.33
CA THR A 254 -11.62 19.00 12.32
C THR A 254 -12.10 18.47 13.66
N ASP A 255 -11.32 18.57 14.74
CA ASP A 255 -11.72 18.01 16.04
C ASP A 255 -12.82 18.89 16.69
N PRO A 256 -14.05 18.36 16.87
CA PRO A 256 -15.13 19.10 17.50
C PRO A 256 -14.87 19.45 18.98
N ASN A 257 -13.93 18.77 19.65
CA ASN A 257 -13.62 19.02 21.07
C ASN A 257 -12.53 20.10 21.28
N LEU A 258 -11.85 20.53 20.21
CA LEU A 258 -10.74 21.50 20.27
C LEU A 258 -11.09 22.78 19.49
N LEU A 259 -11.07 22.67 18.17
CA LEU A 259 -11.42 23.71 17.21
C LEU A 259 -11.75 23.03 15.87
N ASN A 260 -12.99 23.16 15.39
CA ASN A 260 -13.30 22.82 14.01
C ASN A 260 -13.14 24.07 13.16
N ASN A 261 -11.95 24.25 12.59
CA ASN A 261 -11.67 25.39 11.72
C ASN A 261 -11.93 25.05 10.23
N PHE A 262 -12.06 23.77 9.87
CA PHE A 262 -12.13 23.31 8.48
C PHE A 262 -13.36 23.86 7.73
N GLU A 263 -14.50 23.96 8.42
CA GLU A 263 -15.74 24.53 7.85
C GLU A 263 -15.93 26.02 8.17
N SER A 264 -14.90 26.72 8.66
CA SER A 264 -14.94 28.17 8.82
C SER A 264 -14.92 28.88 7.46
N ALA A 265 -15.66 29.98 7.32
CA ALA A 265 -15.75 30.71 6.04
C ALA A 265 -14.37 31.10 5.46
N SER A 266 -13.41 31.47 6.33
CA SER A 266 -12.04 31.78 5.92
C SER A 266 -11.32 30.57 5.33
N ASN A 267 -11.46 29.39 5.92
CA ASN A 267 -10.80 28.18 5.43
C ASN A 267 -11.49 27.61 4.20
N ILE A 268 -12.82 27.71 4.13
CA ILE A 268 -13.58 27.41 2.91
C ILE A 268 -13.06 28.25 1.73
N ASN A 269 -12.83 29.55 1.94
CA ASN A 269 -12.25 30.44 0.93
C ASN A 269 -10.82 30.06 0.51
N LYS A 270 -9.97 29.63 1.46
CA LYS A 270 -8.63 29.12 1.12
C LYS A 270 -8.70 27.85 0.28
N ARG A 271 -9.60 26.92 0.61
CA ARG A 271 -9.81 25.69 -0.16
C ARG A 271 -10.27 25.98 -1.60
N ILE A 272 -11.28 26.85 -1.79
CA ILE A 272 -11.74 27.17 -3.15
C ILE A 272 -10.65 27.88 -3.97
N ASN A 273 -9.84 28.75 -3.34
CA ASN A 273 -8.71 29.39 -4.00
C ASN A 273 -7.67 28.37 -4.47
N PHE A 274 -7.35 27.37 -3.65
CA PHE A 274 -6.47 26.27 -4.05
C PHE A 274 -6.98 25.53 -5.30
N TRP A 275 -8.28 25.20 -5.35
CA TRP A 275 -8.88 24.55 -6.53
C TRP A 275 -8.95 25.47 -7.75
N GLN A 276 -9.08 26.78 -7.53
CA GLN A 276 -9.00 27.80 -8.59
C GLN A 276 -7.58 27.91 -9.15
N GLU A 277 -6.54 27.90 -8.32
CA GLU A 277 -5.14 27.90 -8.74
C GLU A 277 -4.76 26.65 -9.55
N MET A 278 -5.37 25.50 -9.21
CA MET A 278 -5.28 24.28 -10.03
C MET A 278 -6.00 24.38 -11.37
N GLY A 279 -6.84 25.40 -11.57
CA GLY A 279 -7.59 25.65 -12.79
C GLY A 279 -8.85 24.77 -12.94
N ILE A 280 -9.29 24.13 -11.86
CA ILE A 280 -10.50 23.28 -11.82
C ILE A 280 -11.77 24.13 -11.67
N VAL A 281 -11.64 25.25 -10.96
CA VAL A 281 -12.72 26.21 -10.68
C VAL A 281 -12.38 27.55 -11.33
N GLU A 282 -13.39 28.22 -11.87
CA GLU A 282 -13.26 29.59 -12.38
C GLU A 282 -14.20 30.53 -11.63
N LYS A 283 -13.70 31.72 -11.30
CA LYS A 283 -14.52 32.81 -10.74
C LYS A 283 -15.34 33.44 -11.86
N GLN A 284 -16.37 32.72 -12.30
CA GLN A 284 -17.31 33.13 -13.33
C GLN A 284 -18.73 32.95 -12.80
N SER A 285 -19.50 34.03 -12.78
CA SER A 285 -20.85 33.98 -12.23
C SER A 285 -21.77 33.11 -13.07
N LYS A 286 -22.45 32.14 -12.45
CA LYS A 286 -23.43 31.26 -13.12
C LYS A 286 -24.82 31.49 -12.53
N GLU A 287 -25.72 31.99 -13.36
CA GLU A 287 -27.13 32.14 -13.00
C GLU A 287 -27.85 30.78 -13.09
N VAL A 288 -28.60 30.43 -12.06
CA VAL A 288 -29.44 29.23 -12.00
C VAL A 288 -30.83 29.62 -11.51
N ASN A 289 -31.85 29.24 -12.26
CA ASN A 289 -33.24 29.66 -12.02
C ASN A 289 -34.17 28.45 -11.99
N LEU A 290 -35.05 28.40 -10.99
CA LEU A 290 -36.24 27.55 -11.00
C LEU A 290 -37.39 28.32 -11.65
N THR A 291 -37.57 28.14 -12.96
CA THR A 291 -38.59 28.85 -13.74
C THR A 291 -39.98 28.24 -13.63
N THR A 292 -40.09 26.94 -13.34
CA THR A 292 -41.37 26.25 -13.16
C THR A 292 -41.83 26.35 -11.70
N PRO A 293 -42.99 26.99 -11.43
CA PRO A 293 -43.54 27.09 -10.08
C PRO A 293 -43.66 25.71 -9.42
N THR A 294 -43.02 25.55 -8.26
CA THR A 294 -42.92 24.27 -7.57
C THR A 294 -43.38 24.38 -6.13
N ARG A 295 -44.20 23.43 -5.69
CA ARG A 295 -44.78 23.42 -4.34
C ARG A 295 -43.76 23.06 -3.26
N ILE A 296 -43.78 23.79 -2.14
CA ILE A 296 -43.06 23.42 -0.91
C ILE A 296 -43.84 22.32 -0.17
N LEU A 297 -43.24 21.14 -0.04
CA LEU A 297 -43.83 19.99 0.64
C LEU A 297 -43.44 19.92 2.13
N ALA A 298 -42.19 20.27 2.45
CA ALA A 298 -41.66 20.29 3.81
C ALA A 298 -40.65 21.41 3.96
N VAL A 299 -40.50 21.94 5.17
CA VAL A 299 -39.55 23.00 5.50
C VAL A 299 -39.42 23.08 7.02
N ASN A 300 -38.24 23.47 7.51
CA ASN A 300 -38.02 23.72 8.92
C ASN A 300 -38.96 24.83 9.44
N ASN A 301 -39.63 24.59 10.56
CA ASN A 301 -40.54 25.57 11.18
C ASN A 301 -39.84 26.88 11.56
N ASN A 302 -38.52 26.86 11.79
CA ASN A 302 -37.74 28.04 12.15
C ASN A 302 -37.25 28.85 10.93
N SER A 303 -37.53 28.42 9.69
CA SER A 303 -37.11 29.16 8.50
C SER A 303 -38.04 30.34 8.19
N THR A 304 -37.54 31.35 7.49
CA THR A 304 -38.35 32.52 7.08
C THR A 304 -39.44 32.16 6.07
N ILE A 305 -39.20 31.10 5.28
CA ILE A 305 -40.12 30.58 4.26
C ILE A 305 -41.10 29.51 4.80
N SER A 306 -41.08 29.25 6.12
CA SER A 306 -41.98 28.26 6.76
C SER A 306 -43.46 28.58 6.55
N LYS A 307 -43.82 29.87 6.51
CA LYS A 307 -45.16 30.37 6.21
C LYS A 307 -45.65 30.05 4.78
N TRP A 308 -44.75 29.68 3.87
CA TRP A 308 -45.05 29.31 2.48
C TRP A 308 -45.20 27.80 2.29
N LYS A 309 -45.31 27.02 3.36
CA LYS A 309 -45.57 25.58 3.27
C LYS A 309 -46.86 25.31 2.49
N ASN A 310 -46.77 24.46 1.47
CA ASN A 310 -47.79 24.16 0.46
C ASN A 310 -48.03 25.23 -0.62
N ASP A 311 -47.36 26.37 -0.57
CA ASP A 311 -47.39 27.36 -1.66
C ASP A 311 -46.40 26.97 -2.76
N GLU A 312 -46.62 27.49 -3.97
CA GLU A 312 -45.70 27.36 -5.11
C GLU A 312 -44.67 28.49 -5.12
N ILE A 313 -43.41 28.12 -5.35
CA ILE A 313 -42.29 29.05 -5.40
C ILE A 313 -41.51 28.98 -6.71
N THR A 314 -40.85 30.07 -7.04
CA THR A 314 -39.76 30.17 -8.01
C THR A 314 -38.55 30.80 -7.33
N PHE A 315 -37.36 30.60 -7.87
CA PHE A 315 -36.18 31.28 -7.37
C PHE A 315 -35.16 31.52 -8.47
N LYS A 316 -34.30 32.51 -8.23
CA LYS A 316 -33.14 32.84 -9.04
C LYS A 316 -31.95 33.03 -8.12
N ILE A 317 -30.86 32.34 -8.42
CA ILE A 317 -29.60 32.46 -7.70
C ILE A 317 -28.47 32.70 -8.69
N ASN A 318 -27.46 33.44 -8.26
CA ASN A 318 -26.25 33.63 -9.01
C ASN A 318 -25.07 33.08 -8.22
N LEU A 319 -24.44 32.03 -8.72
CA LEU A 319 -23.29 31.41 -8.08
C LEU A 319 -22.02 32.20 -8.40
N GLU A 320 -21.11 32.34 -7.44
CA GLU A 320 -19.84 33.06 -7.65
C GLU A 320 -18.86 32.27 -8.52
N TYR A 321 -18.87 30.94 -8.38
CA TYR A 321 -17.92 30.04 -9.02
C TYR A 321 -18.60 29.12 -10.03
N LYS A 322 -17.90 28.86 -11.13
CA LYS A 322 -18.22 27.82 -12.11
C LYS A 322 -17.24 26.66 -11.94
N PHE A 323 -17.77 25.48 -11.65
CA PHE A 323 -17.01 24.23 -11.69
C PHE A 323 -16.96 23.75 -13.14
N LEU A 324 -15.75 23.56 -13.67
CA LEU A 324 -15.57 23.12 -15.05
C LEU A 324 -15.99 21.65 -15.20
N THR A 325 -16.56 21.30 -16.36
CA THR A 325 -16.85 19.90 -16.69
C THR A 325 -15.58 19.16 -17.09
N ILE A 326 -15.63 17.82 -17.16
CA ILE A 326 -14.48 17.02 -17.59
C ILE A 326 -14.04 17.40 -19.01
N GLU A 327 -14.99 17.66 -19.91
CA GLU A 327 -14.72 18.05 -21.29
C GLU A 327 -14.05 19.44 -21.34
N GLU A 328 -14.51 20.39 -20.52
CA GLU A 328 -13.90 21.72 -20.40
C GLU A 328 -12.46 21.63 -19.86
N LEU A 329 -12.22 20.78 -18.85
CA LEU A 329 -10.88 20.54 -18.31
C LEU A 329 -9.93 19.91 -19.34
N GLN A 330 -10.41 18.94 -20.12
CA GLN A 330 -9.64 18.33 -21.21
C GLN A 330 -9.28 19.36 -22.28
N GLN A 331 -10.22 20.21 -22.70
CA GLN A 331 -9.96 21.28 -23.65
C GLN A 331 -8.91 22.27 -23.12
N LYS A 332 -9.01 22.64 -21.84
CA LYS A 332 -8.05 23.53 -21.16
C LYS A 332 -6.62 22.97 -21.16
N MET A 333 -6.46 21.65 -21.05
CA MET A 333 -5.16 20.98 -21.18
C MET A 333 -4.55 21.10 -22.59
N HIS A 334 -5.38 21.08 -23.63
CA HIS A 334 -4.94 21.15 -25.04
C HIS A 334 -4.57 22.56 -25.52
N LEU A 335 -5.10 23.61 -24.88
CA LEU A 335 -4.91 25.01 -25.30
C LEU A 335 -3.50 25.60 -25.04
N GLY A 336 -2.58 24.83 -24.44
CA GLY A 336 -1.15 25.16 -24.38
C GLY A 336 -0.69 26.20 -23.35
N SER A 337 -1.62 26.83 -22.61
CA SER A 337 -1.30 27.85 -21.58
C SER A 337 -0.84 27.29 -20.23
N LEU A 338 -0.94 25.97 -20.02
CA LEU A 338 -0.63 25.33 -18.74
C LEU A 338 0.78 24.75 -18.69
N SER A 339 1.43 24.88 -17.53
CA SER A 339 2.70 24.21 -17.25
C SER A 339 2.55 22.68 -17.23
N ASP A 340 3.64 21.95 -17.48
CA ASP A 340 3.62 20.47 -17.44
C ASP A 340 3.21 19.91 -16.08
N LYS A 341 3.54 20.62 -14.99
CA LYS A 341 3.10 20.28 -13.63
C LYS A 341 1.57 20.37 -13.51
N GLN A 342 0.99 21.49 -13.95
CA GLN A 342 -0.46 21.68 -13.92
C GLN A 342 -1.21 20.69 -14.83
N LYS A 343 -0.67 20.39 -16.00
CA LYS A 343 -1.24 19.37 -16.90
C LYS A 343 -1.33 18.00 -16.23
N LYS A 344 -0.26 17.57 -15.53
CA LYS A 344 -0.26 16.30 -14.80
C LYS A 344 -1.28 16.28 -13.66
N LEU A 345 -1.40 17.38 -12.90
CA LEU A 345 -2.38 17.50 -11.82
C LEU A 345 -3.82 17.41 -12.34
N LEU A 346 -4.12 18.15 -13.41
CA LEU A 346 -5.44 18.11 -14.05
C LEU A 346 -5.73 16.74 -14.65
N GLN A 347 -4.75 16.09 -15.26
CA GLN A 347 -4.90 14.74 -15.77
C GLN A 347 -5.26 13.76 -14.64
N GLU A 348 -4.49 13.76 -13.54
CA GLU A 348 -4.77 12.90 -12.38
C GLU A 348 -6.14 13.18 -11.77
N PHE A 349 -6.55 14.45 -11.71
CA PHE A 349 -7.88 14.85 -11.22
C PHE A 349 -9.02 14.38 -12.14
N ILE A 350 -8.85 14.48 -13.46
CA ILE A 350 -9.82 13.97 -14.45
C ILE A 350 -9.94 12.45 -14.32
N GLU A 351 -8.81 11.74 -14.28
CA GLU A 351 -8.78 10.29 -14.13
C GLU A 351 -9.42 9.83 -12.81
N PHE A 352 -9.20 10.57 -11.72
CA PHE A 352 -9.89 10.34 -10.44
C PHE A 352 -11.39 10.57 -10.55
N THR A 353 -11.82 11.70 -11.12
CA THR A 353 -13.23 12.07 -11.29
C THR A 353 -13.95 10.99 -12.10
N GLN A 354 -13.40 10.57 -13.24
CA GLN A 354 -13.96 9.49 -14.06
C GLN A 354 -14.00 8.16 -13.32
N TYR A 355 -12.94 7.83 -12.57
CA TYR A 355 -12.89 6.60 -11.78
C TYR A 355 -14.02 6.55 -10.74
N ILE A 356 -14.18 7.61 -9.94
CA ILE A 356 -15.16 7.63 -8.85
C ILE A 356 -16.60 7.72 -9.37
N THR A 357 -16.84 8.46 -10.46
CA THR A 357 -18.17 8.54 -11.09
C THR A 357 -18.58 7.20 -11.69
N ASN A 358 -17.63 6.47 -12.30
CA ASN A 358 -17.91 5.16 -12.90
C ASN A 358 -18.04 4.04 -11.86
N TYR A 359 -17.41 4.20 -10.68
CA TYR A 359 -17.53 3.23 -9.60
C TYR A 359 -18.95 3.19 -9.02
N PHE A 360 -19.60 4.36 -8.88
CA PHE A 360 -20.93 4.47 -8.30
C PHE A 360 -22.01 4.68 -9.38
N THR A 361 -22.93 3.72 -9.50
CA THR A 361 -24.08 3.82 -10.42
C THR A 361 -24.95 5.06 -10.16
N SER A 362 -25.03 5.54 -8.92
CA SER A 362 -25.75 6.74 -8.51
C SER A 362 -24.84 7.73 -7.76
N PHE A 363 -23.73 8.13 -8.39
CA PHE A 363 -22.71 9.02 -7.82
C PHE A 363 -23.29 10.26 -7.11
N GLN A 364 -24.21 10.98 -7.76
CA GLN A 364 -24.80 12.20 -7.21
C GLN A 364 -25.59 11.96 -5.91
N SER A 365 -26.37 10.87 -5.86
CA SER A 365 -27.15 10.48 -4.69
C SER A 365 -26.26 10.05 -3.53
N LYS A 366 -25.21 9.26 -3.83
CA LYS A 366 -24.26 8.75 -2.82
C LYS A 366 -23.54 9.87 -2.07
N PHE A 367 -23.15 10.93 -2.79
CA PHE A 367 -22.35 12.04 -2.26
C PHE A 367 -23.15 13.33 -2.04
N ALA A 368 -24.48 13.23 -1.99
CA ALA A 368 -25.34 14.42 -1.87
C ALA A 368 -25.04 15.26 -0.62
N SER A 369 -24.58 14.62 0.47
CA SER A 369 -24.18 15.30 1.71
C SER A 369 -22.99 16.25 1.53
N LEU A 370 -22.12 16.01 0.54
CA LEU A 370 -20.90 16.81 0.32
C LEU A 370 -21.16 18.11 -0.46
N PHE A 371 -22.40 18.36 -0.87
CA PHE A 371 -22.76 19.52 -1.70
C PHE A 371 -22.62 20.87 -0.97
N GLU A 372 -22.64 20.90 0.36
CA GLU A 372 -22.72 22.14 1.16
C GLU A 372 -21.51 23.06 1.02
N SER A 373 -20.29 22.50 1.03
CA SER A 373 -19.06 23.25 1.33
C SER A 373 -18.58 24.20 0.21
N PHE A 374 -19.14 24.12 -1.00
CA PHE A 374 -18.71 24.93 -2.15
C PHE A 374 -19.84 25.71 -2.84
N ILE A 375 -20.90 26.02 -2.11
CA ILE A 375 -21.98 26.88 -2.59
C ILE A 375 -21.73 28.31 -2.12
N PHE A 376 -21.33 29.16 -3.05
CA PHE A 376 -21.11 30.59 -2.84
C PHE A 376 -22.06 31.38 -3.72
N LEU A 377 -22.88 32.23 -3.11
CA LEU A 377 -23.75 33.14 -3.86
C LEU A 377 -22.98 34.43 -4.15
N ASN A 378 -23.02 34.86 -5.39
CA ASN A 378 -22.46 36.13 -5.81
C ASN A 378 -23.37 37.27 -5.34
N ASP A 379 -22.82 38.26 -4.64
CA ASP A 379 -23.58 39.35 -4.00
C ASP A 379 -24.73 38.82 -3.12
N GLU A 380 -24.40 38.07 -2.06
CA GLU A 380 -25.34 37.42 -1.14
C GLU A 380 -26.50 38.32 -0.68
N THR A 381 -26.28 39.63 -0.51
CA THR A 381 -27.29 40.59 -0.03
C THR A 381 -28.15 41.21 -1.13
N ASN A 382 -27.88 40.93 -2.41
CA ASN A 382 -28.58 41.53 -3.53
C ASN A 382 -29.82 40.71 -3.94
N ILE A 383 -31.00 41.23 -3.61
CA ILE A 383 -32.29 40.58 -3.87
C ILE A 383 -32.66 40.53 -5.36
N GLU A 384 -32.05 41.34 -6.22
CA GLU A 384 -32.26 41.25 -7.67
C GLU A 384 -31.53 40.05 -8.28
N LYS A 385 -30.43 39.63 -7.64
CA LYS A 385 -29.57 38.52 -8.10
C LYS A 385 -29.92 37.20 -7.42
N ASN A 386 -30.30 37.25 -6.14
CA ASN A 386 -30.56 36.08 -5.31
C ASN A 386 -31.91 36.24 -4.59
N TYR A 387 -32.97 35.67 -5.16
CA TYR A 387 -34.31 35.72 -4.56
C TYR A 387 -35.08 34.41 -4.65
N ILE A 388 -36.01 34.27 -3.72
CA ILE A 388 -37.10 33.31 -3.73
C ILE A 388 -38.43 34.07 -3.73
N LYS A 389 -39.34 33.67 -4.61
CA LYS A 389 -40.62 34.31 -4.84
C LYS A 389 -41.75 33.31 -4.64
N ASN A 390 -42.81 33.73 -3.94
CA ASN A 390 -44.05 32.98 -3.81
C ASN A 390 -44.97 33.31 -4.99
N GLU A 391 -45.23 32.32 -5.84
CA GLU A 391 -46.11 32.49 -7.02
C GLU A 391 -47.60 32.33 -6.64
N THR A 392 -47.90 31.72 -5.50
CA THR A 392 -49.28 31.59 -4.99
C THR A 392 -49.78 32.89 -4.36
N LYS A 393 -48.87 33.70 -3.79
CA LYS A 393 -49.16 35.01 -3.19
C LYS A 393 -48.26 36.09 -3.81
N PRO A 394 -48.55 36.52 -5.05
CA PRO A 394 -47.69 37.43 -5.80
C PRO A 394 -47.61 38.85 -5.22
N GLU A 395 -48.47 39.20 -4.26
CA GLU A 395 -48.42 40.48 -3.53
C GLU A 395 -47.36 40.49 -2.42
N GLU A 396 -46.81 39.33 -2.02
CA GLU A 396 -45.68 39.29 -1.09
C GLU A 396 -44.38 39.68 -1.80
N GLU A 397 -43.58 40.55 -1.18
CA GLU A 397 -42.26 40.91 -1.69
C GLU A 397 -41.35 39.68 -1.81
N ASN A 398 -40.47 39.70 -2.81
CA ASN A 398 -39.41 38.71 -2.96
C ASN A 398 -38.58 38.64 -1.67
N MET A 399 -38.19 37.44 -1.27
CA MET A 399 -37.26 37.26 -0.16
C MET A 399 -35.87 36.93 -0.67
N LEU A 400 -34.86 37.32 0.09
CA LEU A 400 -33.48 36.93 -0.17
C LEU A 400 -33.35 35.40 -0.11
N PHE A 401 -32.66 34.81 -1.08
CA PHE A 401 -32.41 33.37 -1.09
C PHE A 401 -31.28 33.01 -0.11
N ASP A 402 -31.58 32.20 0.90
CA ASP A 402 -30.56 31.64 1.81
C ASP A 402 -29.88 30.43 1.15
N LYS A 403 -28.54 30.42 1.10
CA LYS A 403 -27.74 29.28 0.59
C LYS A 403 -28.17 27.94 1.21
N LYS A 404 -28.59 27.96 2.48
CA LYS A 404 -29.07 26.77 3.18
C LYS A 404 -30.27 26.12 2.49
N TYR A 405 -31.13 26.91 1.84
CA TYR A 405 -32.28 26.40 1.08
C TYR A 405 -31.85 25.55 -0.11
N LEU A 406 -30.82 25.99 -0.84
CA LEU A 406 -30.28 25.21 -1.96
C LEU A 406 -29.67 23.89 -1.46
N VAL A 407 -28.88 23.93 -0.39
CA VAL A 407 -28.27 22.74 0.21
C VAL A 407 -29.33 21.76 0.70
N GLU A 408 -30.32 22.24 1.45
CA GLU A 408 -31.41 21.42 1.98
C GLU A 408 -32.24 20.80 0.86
N MET A 409 -32.61 21.58 -0.16
CA MET A 409 -33.36 21.10 -1.33
C MET A 409 -32.59 20.01 -2.08
N TYR A 410 -31.31 20.23 -2.35
CA TYR A 410 -30.45 19.27 -3.04
C TYR A 410 -30.31 17.96 -2.24
N GLN A 411 -29.99 18.05 -0.94
CA GLN A 411 -29.84 16.87 -0.09
C GLN A 411 -31.16 16.11 0.09
N ASN A 412 -32.29 16.82 0.25
CA ASN A 412 -33.60 16.19 0.42
C ASN A 412 -34.11 15.47 -0.81
N TYR A 413 -33.71 15.91 -2.01
CA TYR A 413 -34.06 15.21 -3.25
C TYR A 413 -33.57 13.76 -3.23
N PHE A 414 -32.37 13.53 -2.68
CA PHE A 414 -31.76 12.20 -2.58
C PHE A 414 -31.99 11.48 -1.24
N SER A 415 -32.15 12.22 -0.14
CA SER A 415 -32.33 11.67 1.22
C SER A 415 -33.43 12.41 1.96
N PHE A 416 -34.58 11.75 2.10
CA PHE A 416 -35.78 12.32 2.71
C PHE A 416 -35.57 12.80 4.16
N SER A 417 -35.89 14.06 4.43
CA SER A 417 -36.05 14.61 5.78
C SER A 417 -37.20 15.63 5.83
N ASP A 418 -38.12 15.46 6.78
CA ASP A 418 -39.24 16.39 6.97
C ASP A 418 -38.83 17.73 7.61
N ASN A 419 -37.62 17.81 8.18
CA ASN A 419 -37.09 19.00 8.86
C ASN A 419 -36.23 19.90 7.95
N LYS A 420 -36.10 19.56 6.67
CA LYS A 420 -35.33 20.29 5.65
C LYS A 420 -36.27 20.75 4.53
N LEU A 421 -35.90 21.78 3.76
CA LEU A 421 -36.66 22.24 2.60
C LEU A 421 -36.85 21.12 1.56
N ARG A 422 -38.10 20.75 1.27
CA ARG A 422 -38.48 19.74 0.27
C ARG A 422 -39.44 20.35 -0.72
N LEU A 423 -39.10 20.23 -2.01
CA LEU A 423 -39.96 20.62 -3.13
C LEU A 423 -40.52 19.38 -3.84
N GLU A 424 -41.46 19.58 -4.76
CA GLU A 424 -42.02 18.50 -5.56
C GLU A 424 -40.98 17.93 -6.54
N ASN A 425 -40.47 16.73 -6.27
CA ASN A 425 -39.34 16.12 -6.99
C ASN A 425 -39.46 16.16 -8.52
N LYS A 426 -40.63 15.84 -9.10
CA LYS A 426 -40.84 15.81 -10.56
C LYS A 426 -40.58 17.15 -11.24
N LYS A 427 -40.82 18.27 -10.55
CA LYS A 427 -40.63 19.61 -11.10
C LYS A 427 -39.19 20.12 -10.94
N ILE A 428 -38.40 19.53 -10.03
CA ILE A 428 -37.00 19.92 -9.77
C ILE A 428 -35.97 18.92 -10.29
N GLU A 429 -36.41 17.79 -10.86
CA GLU A 429 -35.53 16.74 -11.39
C GLU A 429 -34.47 17.31 -12.34
N LYS A 430 -34.86 18.10 -13.34
CA LYS A 430 -33.92 18.71 -14.29
C LYS A 430 -32.91 19.63 -13.58
N LEU A 431 -33.38 20.41 -12.63
CA LEU A 431 -32.55 21.36 -11.89
C LEU A 431 -31.50 20.62 -11.05
N ILE A 432 -31.91 19.58 -10.31
CA ILE A 432 -31.00 18.81 -9.45
C ILE A 432 -30.07 17.91 -10.27
N GLU A 433 -30.62 17.12 -11.20
CA GLU A 433 -29.87 16.07 -11.91
C GLU A 433 -29.08 16.57 -13.13
N GLN A 434 -29.35 17.79 -13.62
CA GLN A 434 -28.61 18.37 -14.75
C GLN A 434 -27.89 19.66 -14.35
N ASP A 435 -28.61 20.66 -13.84
CA ASP A 435 -28.02 22.00 -13.63
C ASP A 435 -27.06 22.04 -12.42
N PHE A 436 -27.38 21.25 -11.37
CA PHE A 436 -26.56 21.05 -10.17
C PHE A 436 -25.76 19.75 -10.17
N TYR A 437 -25.69 19.04 -11.30
CA TYR A 437 -24.79 17.91 -11.43
C TYR A 437 -23.37 18.38 -11.76
N TRP A 438 -22.56 18.57 -10.72
CA TRP A 438 -21.16 18.97 -10.83
C TRP A 438 -20.22 17.86 -10.33
N PRO A 439 -19.90 16.85 -11.16
CA PRO A 439 -19.02 15.75 -10.77
C PRO A 439 -17.67 16.20 -10.25
N THR A 440 -17.12 17.27 -10.83
CA THR A 440 -15.82 17.84 -10.45
C THR A 440 -15.86 18.44 -9.05
N MET A 441 -16.91 19.20 -8.70
CA MET A 441 -17.09 19.74 -7.35
C MET A 441 -17.21 18.62 -6.29
N LEU A 442 -18.05 17.61 -6.54
CA LEU A 442 -18.21 16.49 -5.63
C LEU A 442 -16.90 15.69 -5.50
N SER A 443 -16.19 15.48 -6.61
CA SER A 443 -14.88 14.81 -6.60
C SER A 443 -13.82 15.57 -5.82
N MET A 444 -13.79 16.91 -5.90
CA MET A 444 -12.95 17.74 -5.04
C MET A 444 -13.24 17.47 -3.57
N ARG A 445 -14.51 17.50 -3.15
CA ARG A 445 -14.88 17.23 -1.74
C ARG A 445 -14.54 15.82 -1.28
N ILE A 446 -14.73 14.82 -2.14
CA ILE A 446 -14.33 13.44 -1.83
C ILE A 446 -12.82 13.37 -1.58
N LEU A 447 -12.01 14.04 -2.41
CA LEU A 447 -10.56 14.12 -2.17
C LEU A 447 -10.22 14.82 -0.86
N GLU A 448 -10.89 15.93 -0.54
CA GLU A 448 -10.65 16.64 0.72
C GLU A 448 -10.97 15.74 1.93
N ASP A 449 -12.09 15.03 1.92
CA ASP A 449 -12.50 14.09 2.98
C ASP A 449 -11.52 12.92 3.15
N TYR A 450 -10.93 12.46 2.05
CA TYR A 450 -9.89 11.44 2.06
C TYR A 450 -8.63 11.90 2.79
N PHE A 451 -8.20 13.16 2.63
CA PHE A 451 -6.97 13.66 3.25
C PHE A 451 -7.17 14.29 4.64
N ILE A 452 -8.35 14.85 4.92
CA ILE A 452 -8.54 15.74 6.08
C ILE A 452 -8.23 15.06 7.41
N ARG A 453 -8.67 13.82 7.61
CA ARG A 453 -8.46 13.10 8.87
C ARG A 453 -6.97 12.88 9.15
N TYR A 454 -6.23 12.42 8.15
CA TYR A 454 -4.80 12.12 8.26
C TYR A 454 -3.96 13.39 8.44
N THR A 455 -4.27 14.42 7.67
CA THR A 455 -3.57 15.71 7.75
C THR A 455 -3.87 16.44 9.06
N ASN A 456 -5.11 16.43 9.55
CA ASN A 456 -5.48 16.91 10.88
C ASN A 456 -4.67 16.20 11.98
N ASN A 457 -4.58 14.87 11.93
CA ASN A 457 -3.77 14.12 12.88
C ASN A 457 -2.29 14.52 12.81
N MET A 458 -1.75 14.76 11.61
CA MET A 458 -0.37 15.22 11.46
C MET A 458 -0.15 16.63 12.00
N VAL A 459 -1.09 17.56 11.77
CA VAL A 459 -1.04 18.92 12.35
C VAL A 459 -0.99 18.83 13.87
N ILE A 460 -1.80 17.98 14.49
CA ILE A 460 -1.78 17.75 15.94
C ILE A 460 -0.43 17.14 16.36
N LEU A 461 0.04 16.08 15.69
CA LEU A 461 1.26 15.35 16.06
C LEU A 461 2.54 16.18 15.92
N GLU A 462 2.65 17.01 14.88
CA GLU A 462 3.84 17.86 14.64
C GLU A 462 3.92 19.04 15.64
N ASN A 463 2.77 19.48 16.14
CA ASN A 463 2.65 20.61 17.05
C ASN A 463 2.40 20.20 18.52
N SER A 464 2.53 18.92 18.86
CA SER A 464 2.29 18.41 20.21
C SER A 464 3.49 17.64 20.79
N ASN A 465 3.49 17.48 22.10
CA ASN A 465 4.46 16.65 22.82
C ASN A 465 3.79 15.38 23.33
N VAL A 466 4.45 14.23 23.22
CA VAL A 466 3.92 12.96 23.71
C VAL A 466 3.96 12.90 25.23
N VAL A 467 2.81 12.59 25.83
CA VAL A 467 2.69 12.36 27.27
C VAL A 467 3.14 10.95 27.60
N LYS A 468 4.18 10.80 28.43
CA LYS A 468 4.75 9.49 28.83
C LYS A 468 3.95 8.80 29.94
N ASP A 469 2.64 8.69 29.74
CA ASP A 469 1.72 8.02 30.64
C ASP A 469 1.77 6.48 30.52
N GLU A 470 0.83 5.77 31.15
CA GLU A 470 0.77 4.32 31.12
C GLU A 470 0.57 3.77 29.70
N ASP A 471 -0.24 4.44 28.89
CA ASP A 471 -0.50 4.05 27.50
C ASP A 471 0.78 4.09 26.66
N TRP A 472 1.57 5.17 26.77
CA TRP A 472 2.88 5.25 26.11
C TRP A 472 3.84 4.15 26.59
N LYS A 473 3.90 3.89 27.90
CA LYS A 473 4.75 2.84 28.47
C LYS A 473 4.34 1.45 27.96
N LEU A 474 3.04 1.17 27.86
CA LEU A 474 2.51 -0.09 27.32
C LEU A 474 2.81 -0.25 25.83
N TYR A 475 2.67 0.81 25.03
CA TYR A 475 3.09 0.83 23.63
C TYR A 475 4.59 0.51 23.50
N ASN A 476 5.44 1.30 24.17
CA ASN A 476 6.90 1.18 24.06
C ASN A 476 7.40 -0.18 24.55
N LYS A 477 6.84 -0.71 25.64
CA LYS A 477 7.18 -2.05 26.17
C LYS A 477 6.85 -3.14 25.15
N SER A 478 5.65 -3.12 24.55
CA SER A 478 5.28 -4.12 23.53
C SER A 478 6.21 -4.08 22.33
N ARG A 479 6.54 -2.87 21.83
CA ARG A 479 7.48 -2.70 20.72
C ARG A 479 8.90 -3.16 21.05
N THR A 480 9.39 -2.86 22.24
CA THR A 480 10.73 -3.30 22.70
C THR A 480 10.83 -4.82 22.81
N ILE A 481 9.80 -5.47 23.37
CA ILE A 481 9.72 -6.93 23.48
C ILE A 481 9.69 -7.55 22.07
N PHE A 482 8.83 -7.04 21.18
CA PHE A 482 8.74 -7.52 19.81
C PHE A 482 10.08 -7.38 19.07
N ASN A 483 10.71 -6.21 19.09
CA ASN A 483 11.99 -5.98 18.42
C ASN A 483 13.07 -6.94 18.91
N SER A 484 13.11 -7.20 20.23
CA SER A 484 14.04 -8.15 20.83
C SER A 484 13.83 -9.57 20.29
N PHE A 485 12.58 -10.06 20.24
CA PHE A 485 12.26 -11.37 19.65
C PHE A 485 12.54 -11.42 18.15
N PHE A 486 12.24 -10.33 17.44
CA PHE A 486 12.42 -10.22 16.00
C PHE A 486 13.90 -10.34 15.60
N TYR A 487 14.83 -9.78 16.38
CA TYR A 487 16.27 -9.93 16.13
C TYR A 487 16.75 -11.39 16.12
N PHE A 488 16.13 -12.28 16.89
CA PHE A 488 16.46 -13.72 16.90
C PHE A 488 15.68 -14.53 15.85
N ASN A 489 14.67 -13.93 15.22
CA ASN A 489 13.83 -14.60 14.24
C ASN A 489 14.46 -14.54 12.84
N PHE A 490 15.50 -15.37 12.64
CA PHE A 490 16.28 -15.39 11.40
C PHE A 490 15.42 -15.55 10.15
N ILE A 491 14.39 -16.40 10.18
CA ILE A 491 13.53 -16.66 9.00
C ILE A 491 12.75 -15.40 8.61
N SER A 492 12.13 -14.75 9.61
CA SER A 492 11.36 -13.53 9.42
C SER A 492 12.23 -12.38 8.91
N ASN A 493 13.44 -12.26 9.45
CA ASN A 493 14.44 -11.28 9.03
C ASN A 493 14.91 -11.47 7.58
N THR A 494 15.10 -12.73 7.15
CA THR A 494 15.40 -13.02 5.73
C THR A 494 14.25 -12.51 4.87
N LEU A 495 13.02 -12.92 5.18
CA LEU A 495 11.81 -12.62 4.43
C LEU A 495 11.53 -11.11 4.30
N GLN A 496 11.81 -10.36 5.37
CA GLN A 496 11.72 -8.90 5.39
C GLN A 496 12.61 -8.24 4.34
N SER A 497 13.78 -8.83 4.04
CA SER A 497 14.69 -8.28 3.03
C SER A 497 14.09 -8.40 1.63
N TYR A 498 13.46 -9.53 1.32
CA TYR A 498 12.74 -9.71 0.07
C TYR A 498 11.60 -8.70 -0.08
N THR A 499 10.75 -8.55 0.93
CA THR A 499 9.60 -7.62 0.84
C THR A 499 10.03 -6.16 0.76
N TYR A 500 11.11 -5.80 1.45
CA TYR A 500 11.65 -4.44 1.41
C TYR A 500 12.15 -4.06 0.01
N PHE A 501 12.93 -4.92 -0.65
CA PHE A 501 13.46 -4.65 -1.99
C PHE A 501 12.45 -4.90 -3.12
N GLY A 502 11.51 -5.83 -2.94
CA GLY A 502 10.45 -6.11 -3.91
C GLY A 502 9.49 -4.93 -4.08
N GLY A 503 9.33 -4.16 -3.00
CA GLY A 503 8.43 -3.02 -2.93
C GLY A 503 6.97 -3.44 -3.03
N ARG A 504 6.11 -2.45 -3.25
CA ARG A 504 4.66 -2.65 -3.40
C ARG A 504 4.18 -2.15 -4.75
N SER A 505 2.96 -2.54 -5.13
CA SER A 505 2.28 -1.93 -6.25
C SER A 505 1.68 -0.60 -5.78
N TYR A 506 2.45 0.47 -5.93
CA TYR A 506 2.08 1.80 -5.44
C TYR A 506 0.90 2.42 -6.19
N GLU A 507 0.71 2.04 -7.46
CA GLU A 507 -0.45 2.46 -8.25
C GLU A 507 -1.77 1.83 -7.75
N ASP A 508 -1.69 0.74 -6.98
CA ASP A 508 -2.87 0.12 -6.35
C ASP A 508 -3.13 0.68 -4.93
N PHE A 509 -2.25 1.54 -4.42
CA PHE A 509 -2.55 2.29 -3.21
C PHE A 509 -3.40 3.50 -3.56
N TRP A 510 -4.66 3.38 -3.18
CA TRP A 510 -5.63 4.44 -3.28
C TRP A 510 -6.65 4.36 -2.14
N PHE A 511 -7.38 5.45 -1.93
CA PHE A 511 -8.50 5.48 -1.00
C PHE A 511 -9.60 4.54 -1.47
N GLU A 512 -10.25 3.88 -0.53
CA GLU A 512 -11.38 3.03 -0.85
C GLU A 512 -12.58 3.88 -1.23
N PRO A 513 -13.16 3.70 -2.44
CA PRO A 513 -14.36 4.43 -2.85
C PRO A 513 -15.51 4.35 -1.83
N GLU A 514 -15.63 3.20 -1.17
CA GLU A 514 -16.69 2.91 -0.20
C GLU A 514 -16.40 3.40 1.23
N SER A 515 -15.15 3.74 1.54
CA SER A 515 -14.77 4.28 2.84
C SER A 515 -14.82 5.79 2.82
N SER A 516 -15.22 6.43 3.93
CA SER A 516 -15.25 7.89 4.03
C SER A 516 -13.88 8.54 4.24
N SER A 517 -12.87 7.81 4.74
CA SER A 517 -11.55 8.41 5.08
C SER A 517 -10.47 7.37 5.38
N ARG A 518 -10.39 6.27 4.60
CA ARG A 518 -9.40 5.23 4.86
C ARG A 518 -8.63 4.76 3.63
N ILE A 519 -7.30 4.81 3.73
CA ILE A 519 -6.39 4.03 2.87
C ILE A 519 -5.98 2.78 3.65
N PHE A 520 -6.03 1.62 3.00
CA PHE A 520 -5.48 0.39 3.55
C PHE A 520 -4.10 0.10 2.96
N PHE A 521 -3.05 0.64 3.58
CA PHE A 521 -1.66 0.39 3.18
C PHE A 521 -1.20 -1.07 3.36
N ASN A 522 -2.00 -1.87 4.06
CA ASN A 522 -1.72 -3.28 4.38
C ASN A 522 -2.49 -4.28 3.51
N LYS A 523 -3.31 -3.86 2.53
CA LYS A 523 -4.04 -4.78 1.64
C LYS A 523 -3.15 -5.75 0.85
N GLN A 524 -1.95 -5.30 0.52
CA GLN A 524 -0.92 -6.05 -0.19
C GLN A 524 -0.05 -6.90 0.76
N ASP A 525 -0.39 -6.98 2.06
CA ASP A 525 0.44 -7.66 3.05
C ASP A 525 0.08 -9.15 3.16
N ASN A 526 1.07 -10.00 2.88
CA ASN A 526 0.95 -11.43 3.11
C ASN A 526 1.03 -11.74 4.61
N LEU A 527 0.11 -12.57 5.09
CA LEU A 527 0.02 -12.97 6.50
C LEU A 527 1.30 -13.67 7.02
N PHE A 528 2.01 -14.40 6.17
CA PHE A 528 3.15 -15.22 6.59
C PHE A 528 4.51 -14.57 6.35
N ILE A 529 4.54 -13.39 5.72
CA ILE A 529 5.78 -12.71 5.37
C ILE A 529 5.92 -11.42 6.17
N ALA A 530 7.02 -11.31 6.91
CA ALA A 530 7.32 -10.11 7.66
C ALA A 530 7.67 -8.94 6.76
N LYS A 531 7.30 -7.75 7.23
CA LYS A 531 7.61 -6.47 6.61
C LYS A 531 8.33 -5.58 7.60
N PRO A 532 9.15 -4.64 7.14
CA PRO A 532 9.73 -3.64 8.02
C PRO A 532 8.65 -2.89 8.76
N SER A 533 8.74 -2.93 10.08
CA SER A 533 7.91 -2.14 10.98
C SER A 533 8.82 -1.22 11.79
N TYR A 534 8.34 0.00 12.02
CA TYR A 534 9.07 1.00 12.77
C TYR A 534 8.46 1.22 14.15
N THR A 535 9.21 1.91 14.99
CA THR A 535 8.77 2.36 16.32
C THR A 535 8.81 3.87 16.37
N PHE A 536 7.86 4.49 17.06
CA PHE A 536 7.85 5.95 17.22
C PHE A 536 9.07 6.39 18.02
N LYS A 537 9.92 7.20 17.38
CA LYS A 537 11.09 7.80 18.02
C LYS A 537 10.75 9.19 18.51
N LEU A 538 11.02 9.45 19.79
CA LEU A 538 10.88 10.79 20.37
C LEU A 538 12.19 11.57 20.27
N ASP A 539 12.08 12.88 20.11
CA ASP A 539 13.19 13.83 20.29
C ASP A 539 13.34 14.26 21.77
N ASP A 540 14.27 15.18 22.03
CA ASP A 540 14.56 15.69 23.37
C ASP A 540 13.39 16.49 23.98
N GLN A 541 12.45 16.95 23.15
CA GLN A 541 11.23 17.66 23.56
C GLN A 541 10.03 16.71 23.71
N ASN A 542 10.23 15.40 23.56
CA ASN A 542 9.20 14.37 23.53
C ASN A 542 8.24 14.45 22.34
N LYS A 543 8.66 15.08 21.23
CA LYS A 543 7.91 15.06 19.98
C LYS A 543 8.26 13.83 19.16
N ILE A 544 7.29 13.28 18.44
CA ILE A 544 7.57 12.20 17.49
C ILE A 544 8.34 12.79 16.31
N ILE A 545 9.51 12.23 16.01
CA ILE A 545 10.37 12.72 14.92
C ILE A 545 9.62 12.57 13.58
N PRO A 546 9.60 13.60 12.70
CA PRO A 546 8.89 13.57 11.43
C PRO A 546 9.20 12.35 10.54
N GLU A 547 10.45 11.88 10.58
CA GLU A 547 10.96 10.75 9.80
C GLU A 547 10.90 9.41 10.54
N THR A 548 10.08 9.29 11.58
CA THR A 548 10.01 8.08 12.41
C THR A 548 9.69 6.80 11.62
N TYR A 549 9.08 6.91 10.44
CA TYR A 549 8.81 5.80 9.53
C TYR A 549 10.08 5.16 8.93
N TYR A 550 11.25 5.77 9.11
CA TYR A 550 12.56 5.16 8.82
C TYR A 550 13.23 4.53 10.06
N ASN A 551 12.59 4.57 11.24
CA ASN A 551 13.15 4.04 12.48
C ASN A 551 12.96 2.51 12.60
N TYR A 552 13.66 1.77 11.74
CA TYR A 552 13.79 0.32 11.79
C TYR A 552 15.20 -0.08 11.34
N LEU A 553 15.65 -1.29 11.70
CA LEU A 553 16.93 -1.79 11.19
C LEU A 553 16.84 -2.09 9.70
N ASN A 554 17.76 -1.52 8.92
CA ASN A 554 17.83 -1.78 7.48
C ASN A 554 17.95 -3.30 7.23
N PRO A 555 17.07 -3.91 6.42
CA PRO A 555 17.08 -5.35 6.18
C PRO A 555 18.41 -5.92 5.67
N LEU A 556 19.25 -5.11 5.02
CA LEU A 556 20.61 -5.50 4.61
C LEU A 556 21.47 -5.98 5.77
N PHE A 557 21.26 -5.43 6.97
CA PHE A 557 21.97 -5.85 8.17
C PHE A 557 21.76 -7.33 8.47
N TYR A 558 20.53 -7.83 8.28
CA TYR A 558 20.22 -9.25 8.48
C TYR A 558 20.87 -10.15 7.43
N ILE A 559 20.93 -9.70 6.17
CA ILE A 559 21.65 -10.42 5.11
C ILE A 559 23.14 -10.54 5.46
N LEU A 560 23.77 -9.48 5.99
CA LEU A 560 25.18 -9.51 6.39
C LEU A 560 25.44 -10.49 7.56
N ILE A 561 24.56 -10.53 8.55
CA ILE A 561 24.63 -11.52 9.65
C ILE A 561 24.52 -12.94 9.08
N GLN A 562 23.57 -13.19 8.19
CA GLN A 562 23.38 -14.51 7.58
C GLN A 562 24.55 -14.92 6.71
N ALA A 563 25.13 -14.00 5.94
CA ALA A 563 26.34 -14.23 5.17
C ALA A 563 27.53 -14.61 6.08
N SER A 564 27.64 -13.95 7.23
CA SER A 564 28.66 -14.26 8.25
C SER A 564 28.48 -15.67 8.81
N ILE A 565 27.25 -16.03 9.21
CA ILE A 565 26.90 -17.37 9.70
C ILE A 565 27.14 -18.44 8.62
N ALA A 566 26.72 -18.19 7.39
CA ALA A 566 26.93 -19.10 6.26
C ALA A 566 28.43 -19.33 5.99
N THR A 567 29.23 -18.27 6.07
CA THR A 567 30.68 -18.33 5.91
C THR A 567 31.32 -19.18 7.01
N ILE A 568 30.93 -18.96 8.28
CA ILE A 568 31.38 -19.77 9.41
C ILE A 568 31.00 -21.25 9.20
N ASN A 569 29.74 -21.53 8.85
CA ASN A 569 29.25 -22.88 8.59
C ASN A 569 30.06 -23.57 7.49
N TYR A 570 30.32 -22.87 6.40
CA TYR A 570 31.13 -23.35 5.28
C TYR A 570 32.55 -23.73 5.72
N PHE A 571 33.22 -22.87 6.50
CA PHE A 571 34.59 -23.14 6.96
C PHE A 571 34.65 -24.32 7.95
N ILE A 572 33.68 -24.42 8.86
CA ILE A 572 33.59 -25.56 9.80
C ILE A 572 33.34 -26.86 9.01
N ALA A 573 32.39 -26.84 8.08
CA ALA A 573 32.08 -27.98 7.22
C ALA A 573 33.31 -28.44 6.41
N LYS A 574 34.01 -27.50 5.77
CA LYS A 574 35.25 -27.76 5.02
C LYS A 574 36.34 -28.37 5.89
N ASN A 575 36.56 -27.83 7.09
CA ASN A 575 37.56 -28.33 8.04
C ASN A 575 37.22 -29.74 8.52
N LYS A 576 35.93 -30.01 8.80
CA LYS A 576 35.48 -31.35 9.16
C LYS A 576 35.67 -32.33 8.01
N PHE A 577 35.29 -31.96 6.80
CA PHE A 577 35.46 -32.80 5.61
C PHE A 577 36.94 -33.14 5.35
N LYS A 578 37.86 -32.19 5.56
CA LYS A 578 39.30 -32.43 5.46
C LYS A 578 39.78 -33.53 6.43
N LYS A 579 39.25 -33.51 7.66
CA LYS A 579 39.61 -34.42 8.76
C LYS A 579 38.86 -35.75 8.74
N LEU A 580 37.85 -35.93 7.88
CA LEU A 580 37.12 -37.20 7.77
C LEU A 580 38.08 -38.34 7.40
N ASP A 581 37.99 -39.46 8.12
CA ASP A 581 38.64 -40.67 7.68
C ASP A 581 37.87 -41.23 6.48
N LEU A 582 38.54 -41.30 5.35
CA LEU A 582 38.03 -41.78 4.07
C LEU A 582 38.92 -42.91 3.54
N LYS A 583 39.75 -43.50 4.41
CA LYS A 583 40.42 -44.76 4.13
C LYS A 583 39.37 -45.85 4.33
N GLY A 584 39.13 -46.60 3.25
CA GLY A 584 38.26 -47.77 3.28
C GLY A 584 38.82 -48.87 4.17
#